data_AF-A0A1E2WS95-F1
#
_entry.id   AF-A0A1E2WS95-F1
#
_cell.length_a   1.000
_cell.length_b   1.000
_cell.length_c   1.000
_cell.angle_alpha   90.00
_cell.angle_beta   90.00
_cell.angle_gamma   90.00
#
_symmetry.space_group_name_H-M   'P 1'
#
loop_
_entity.id
_entity.type
_entity.pdbx_description
1 polymer ?
#
loop_
_entity_poly.entity_id
_entity_poly.type
_entity_poly.pdbx_seq_one_letter_code
_entity_poly.pdbx_strand_id
1 'polypeptide(L)'
;MTPATDIRRRAIELIEQLSEERLSAVVQLLEFLSEPSKFAASNPIELALVEVIQRRLTPNEQKRLEELRKRGEWGELTDMEHEELITYEDQLEQLRVERLEALMELARLRNMDLLTLNRQFVSESQLFHAV
;
A
#
# COMPACT_ATOMS: atom_id res chain seq x y z
N MET A 1 24.24 -23.49 -9.60
CA MET A 1 23.17 -24.21 -8.88
C MET A 1 22.33 -23.14 -8.18
N THR A 2 21.02 -23.09 -8.44
CA THR A 2 20.18 -21.94 -8.08
C THR A 2 19.64 -22.06 -6.65
N PRO A 3 19.72 -20.99 -5.83
CA PRO A 3 19.40 -21.01 -4.39
C PRO A 3 17.94 -21.38 -4.07
N ALA A 4 17.01 -21.18 -5.00
CA ALA A 4 15.61 -21.53 -4.84
C ALA A 4 15.36 -23.05 -4.72
N THR A 5 16.21 -23.87 -5.34
CA THR A 5 16.06 -25.34 -5.33
C THR A 5 16.45 -25.92 -3.98
N ASP A 6 17.42 -25.29 -3.31
CA ASP A 6 17.94 -25.72 -2.01
C ASP A 6 16.96 -25.41 -0.87
N ILE A 7 16.27 -24.27 -0.94
CA ILE A 7 15.25 -23.89 0.05
C ILE A 7 14.06 -24.86 0.02
N ARG A 8 13.58 -25.23 -1.18
CA ARG A 8 12.47 -26.18 -1.32
C ARG A 8 12.82 -27.54 -0.76
N ARG A 9 14.02 -28.06 -1.08
CA ARG A 9 14.49 -29.34 -0.55
C ARG A 9 14.59 -29.31 0.97
N ARG A 10 15.12 -28.21 1.53
CA ARG A 10 15.25 -28.05 2.98
C ARG A 10 13.90 -27.97 3.69
N ALA A 11 12.92 -27.31 3.08
CA ALA A 11 11.56 -27.23 3.64
C ALA A 11 10.90 -28.62 3.71
N ILE A 12 11.05 -29.44 2.66
CA ILE A 12 10.51 -30.82 2.63
C ILE A 12 11.13 -31.68 3.75
N GLU A 13 12.46 -31.64 3.91
CA GLU A 13 13.16 -32.37 4.98
C GLU A 13 12.68 -31.98 6.39
N LEU A 14 12.41 -30.69 6.61
CA LEU A 14 11.93 -30.19 7.89
C LEU A 14 10.49 -30.63 8.15
N ILE A 15 9.66 -30.71 7.10
CA ILE A 15 8.27 -31.17 7.21
C ILE A 15 8.22 -32.66 7.55
N GLU A 16 9.09 -33.48 6.96
CA GLU A 16 9.17 -34.92 7.24
C GLU A 16 9.58 -35.25 8.68
N GLN A 17 10.26 -34.34 9.38
CA GLN A 17 10.73 -34.53 10.76
C GLN A 17 9.76 -34.00 11.82
N LEU A 18 8.64 -33.41 11.43
CA LEU A 18 7.68 -32.82 12.38
C LEU A 18 6.73 -33.86 12.97
N SER A 19 6.32 -33.63 14.22
CA SER A 19 5.24 -34.38 14.85
C SER A 19 3.88 -33.99 14.26
N GLU A 20 2.89 -34.88 14.36
CA GLU A 20 1.55 -34.71 13.78
C GLU A 20 0.86 -33.40 14.21
N GLU A 21 0.99 -33.02 15.50
CA GLU A 21 0.46 -31.76 16.03
C GLU A 21 1.09 -30.53 15.37
N ARG A 22 2.39 -30.56 15.10
CA ARG A 22 3.11 -29.45 14.46
C ARG A 22 2.90 -29.44 12.96
N LEU A 23 2.70 -30.61 12.34
CA LEU A 23 2.38 -30.75 10.93
C LEU A 23 1.05 -30.04 10.61
N SER A 24 0.05 -30.18 11.49
CA SER A 24 -1.23 -29.48 11.38
C SER A 24 -1.06 -27.95 11.34
N ALA A 25 -0.24 -27.39 12.25
CA ALA A 25 0.05 -25.95 12.27
C ALA A 25 0.80 -25.48 11.00
N VAL A 26 1.72 -26.30 10.48
CA VAL A 26 2.45 -25.99 9.25
C VAL A 26 1.53 -26.07 8.03
N VAL A 27 0.60 -27.03 7.97
CA VAL A 27 -0.41 -27.10 6.91
C VAL A 27 -1.29 -25.85 6.91
N GLN A 28 -1.79 -25.41 8.07
CA GLN A 28 -2.57 -24.17 8.15
C GLN A 28 -1.77 -22.93 7.70
N LEU A 29 -0.48 -22.86 8.05
CA LEU A 29 0.39 -21.80 7.60
C LEU A 29 0.64 -21.85 6.08
N LEU A 30 0.90 -23.04 5.54
CA LEU A 30 1.12 -23.23 4.11
C LEU A 30 -0.16 -22.96 3.33
N GLU A 31 -1.32 -23.34 3.85
CA GLU A 31 -2.63 -22.99 3.29
C GLU A 31 -2.78 -21.47 3.24
N PHE A 32 -2.52 -20.75 4.33
CA PHE A 32 -2.53 -19.27 4.37
C PHE A 32 -1.52 -18.64 3.39
N LEU A 33 -0.33 -19.21 3.24
CA LEU A 33 0.69 -18.70 2.32
C LEU A 33 0.44 -19.11 0.84
N SER A 34 -0.31 -20.19 0.63
CA SER A 34 -0.67 -20.74 -0.69
C SER A 34 -2.01 -20.24 -1.19
N GLU A 35 -2.84 -19.65 -0.31
CA GLU A 35 -3.86 -18.72 -0.74
C GLU A 35 -3.15 -17.79 -1.70
N PRO A 36 -3.59 -17.73 -2.97
CA PRO A 36 -2.97 -16.82 -3.90
C PRO A 36 -3.04 -15.48 -3.20
N SER A 37 -1.89 -14.87 -2.91
CA SER A 37 -1.88 -13.46 -2.58
C SER A 37 -2.76 -12.86 -3.67
N LYS A 38 -3.88 -12.24 -3.30
CA LYS A 38 -4.86 -11.73 -4.27
C LYS A 38 -4.23 -10.68 -5.22
N PHE A 39 -2.92 -10.47 -5.10
CA PHE A 39 -2.00 -9.66 -5.84
C PHE A 39 -1.26 -10.37 -7.00
N ALA A 40 -1.28 -11.70 -7.12
CA ALA A 40 -0.35 -12.40 -8.03
C ALA A 40 -0.89 -12.74 -9.44
N ALA A 41 -2.10 -12.29 -9.81
CA ALA A 41 -2.58 -12.33 -11.18
C ALA A 41 -2.91 -10.90 -11.63
N SER A 42 -1.87 -10.07 -11.74
CA SER A 42 -1.99 -8.63 -12.00
C SER A 42 -2.66 -8.34 -13.34
N ASN A 43 -3.98 -8.18 -13.31
CA ASN A 43 -4.72 -7.51 -14.36
C ASN A 43 -4.09 -6.11 -14.55
N PRO A 44 -3.70 -5.70 -15.76
CA PRO A 44 -3.10 -4.39 -16.00
C PRO A 44 -3.98 -3.23 -15.49
N ILE A 45 -5.30 -3.42 -15.46
CA ILE A 45 -6.25 -2.46 -14.90
C ILE A 45 -6.06 -2.34 -13.37
N GLU A 46 -5.90 -3.46 -12.67
CA GLU A 46 -5.66 -3.43 -11.22
C GLU A 46 -4.32 -2.75 -10.87
N LEU A 47 -3.27 -2.97 -11.67
CA LEU A 47 -1.99 -2.28 -11.48
C LEU A 47 -2.11 -0.77 -11.60
N ALA A 48 -2.81 -0.29 -12.65
CA ALA A 48 -3.05 1.14 -12.83
C ALA A 48 -3.83 1.74 -11.65
N LEU A 49 -4.82 1.01 -11.12
CA LEU A 49 -5.57 1.44 -9.94
C LEU A 49 -4.69 1.50 -8.69
N VAL A 50 -3.83 0.49 -8.47
CA VAL A 50 -2.87 0.48 -7.36
C VAL A 50 -1.93 1.69 -7.43
N GLU A 51 -1.42 2.00 -8.62
CA GLU A 51 -0.56 3.18 -8.80
C GLU A 51 -1.29 4.47 -8.41
N VAL A 52 -2.53 4.66 -8.85
CA VAL A 52 -3.36 5.83 -8.47
C VAL A 52 -3.58 5.88 -6.95
N ILE A 53 -3.88 4.74 -6.31
CA ILE A 53 -4.12 4.65 -4.86
C ILE A 53 -2.88 5.04 -4.04
N GLN A 54 -1.69 4.79 -4.59
CA GLN A 54 -0.40 5.06 -3.95
C GLN A 54 0.16 6.45 -4.27
N ARG A 55 -0.46 7.23 -5.19
CA ARG A 55 -0.02 8.59 -5.50
C ARG A 55 -0.07 9.49 -4.27
N ARG A 56 0.99 10.27 -4.09
CA ARG A 56 1.17 11.25 -3.03
C ARG A 56 1.97 12.42 -3.59
N LEU A 57 1.86 13.59 -2.96
CA LEU A 57 2.81 14.67 -3.17
C LEU A 57 4.23 14.17 -2.88
N THR A 58 5.21 14.69 -3.62
CA THR A 58 6.61 14.38 -3.35
C THR A 58 7.04 14.89 -1.97
N PRO A 59 8.11 14.35 -1.37
CA PRO A 59 8.57 14.81 -0.05
C PRO A 59 8.86 16.31 0.02
N ASN A 60 9.36 16.90 -1.07
CA ASN A 60 9.64 18.33 -1.14
C ASN A 60 8.36 19.17 -1.17
N GLU A 61 7.35 18.75 -1.96
CA GLU A 61 6.05 19.41 -2.00
C GLU A 61 5.32 19.28 -0.66
N GLN A 62 5.35 18.11 -0.03
CA GLN A 62 4.78 17.92 1.32
C GLN A 62 5.45 18.85 2.34
N LYS A 63 6.77 18.96 2.29
CA LYS A 63 7.52 19.86 3.19
C LYS A 63 7.14 21.32 2.94
N ARG A 64 7.09 21.75 1.67
CA ARG A 64 6.70 23.12 1.30
C ARG A 64 5.29 23.44 1.77
N LEU A 65 4.34 22.54 1.54
CA LEU A 65 2.97 22.67 2.01
C LEU A 65 2.88 22.81 3.53
N GLU A 66 3.62 21.99 4.28
CA GLU A 66 3.63 22.06 5.74
C GLU A 66 4.22 23.39 6.24
N GLU A 67 5.29 23.88 5.60
CA GLU A 67 5.86 25.20 5.89
C GLU A 67 4.85 26.34 5.63
N LEU A 68 4.13 26.27 4.50
CA LEU A 68 3.11 27.25 4.13
C LEU A 68 1.93 27.23 5.11
N ARG A 69 1.40 26.05 5.46
CA ARG A 69 0.33 25.92 6.47
C ARG A 69 0.74 26.54 7.80
N LYS A 70 1.94 26.17 8.29
CA LYS A 70 2.45 26.70 9.54
C LYS A 70 2.54 28.22 9.51
N ARG A 71 3.13 28.82 8.47
CA ARG A 71 3.23 30.29 8.35
C ARG A 71 1.87 30.95 8.15
N GLY A 72 0.93 30.28 7.49
CA GLY A 72 -0.45 30.71 7.31
C GLY A 72 -1.20 30.88 8.63
N GLU A 73 -1.00 29.95 9.58
CA GLU A 73 -1.56 30.07 10.93
C GLU A 73 -1.10 31.34 11.68
N TRP A 74 0.12 31.80 11.40
CA TRP A 74 0.67 33.04 11.96
C TRP A 74 0.34 34.29 11.13
N GLY A 75 -0.36 34.15 10.00
CA GLY A 75 -0.66 35.24 9.08
C GLY A 75 0.57 35.82 8.38
N GLU A 76 1.65 35.03 8.26
CA GLU A 76 2.95 35.45 7.72
C GLU A 76 3.13 35.11 6.23
N LEU A 77 2.05 34.74 5.54
CA LEU A 77 2.07 34.45 4.11
C LEU A 77 1.93 35.71 3.30
N THR A 78 2.78 35.84 2.27
CA THR A 78 2.52 36.79 1.18
C THR A 78 1.35 36.32 0.34
N ASP A 79 0.74 37.21 -0.45
CA ASP A 79 -0.37 36.86 -1.35
C ASP A 79 0.00 35.71 -2.30
N MET A 80 1.22 35.74 -2.85
CA MET A 80 1.73 34.67 -3.72
C MET A 80 1.87 33.32 -2.98
N GLU A 81 2.33 33.34 -1.73
CA GLU A 81 2.42 32.12 -0.93
C GLU A 81 1.05 31.61 -0.50
N HIS A 82 0.06 32.49 -0.38
CA HIS A 82 -1.33 32.13 -0.14
C HIS A 82 -1.95 31.41 -1.35
N GLU A 83 -1.70 31.92 -2.56
CA GLU A 83 -2.09 31.25 -3.81
C GLU A 83 -1.38 29.90 -3.98
N GLU A 84 -0.10 29.81 -3.62
CA GLU A 84 0.67 28.56 -3.60
C GLU A 84 0.04 27.53 -2.64
N LEU A 85 -0.35 27.98 -1.43
CA LEU A 85 -1.02 27.13 -0.46
C LEU A 85 -2.36 26.60 -0.99
N ILE A 86 -3.21 27.46 -1.57
CA ILE A 86 -4.48 27.07 -2.18
C ILE A 86 -4.25 26.02 -3.27
N THR A 87 -3.27 26.24 -4.14
CA THR A 87 -2.93 25.30 -5.22
C THR A 87 -2.56 23.91 -4.68
N TYR A 88 -1.78 23.85 -3.61
CA TYR A 88 -1.43 22.58 -2.99
C TYR A 88 -2.63 21.88 -2.32
N GLU A 89 -3.54 22.63 -1.69
CA GLU A 89 -4.76 22.06 -1.11
C GLU A 89 -5.69 21.48 -2.19
N ASP A 90 -5.87 22.21 -3.30
CA ASP A 90 -6.66 21.75 -4.45
C ASP A 90 -6.08 20.46 -5.04
N GLN A 91 -4.76 20.38 -5.18
CA GLN A 91 -4.07 19.17 -5.62
C GLN A 91 -4.29 18.00 -4.66
N LEU A 92 -4.23 18.24 -3.34
CA LEU A 92 -4.50 17.20 -2.35
C LEU A 92 -5.94 16.72 -2.38
N GLU A 93 -6.90 17.62 -2.56
CA GLU A 93 -8.30 17.25 -2.71
C GLU A 93 -8.51 16.37 -3.95
N GLN A 94 -7.95 16.78 -5.08
CA GLN A 94 -8.01 15.99 -6.31
C GLN A 94 -7.40 14.60 -6.14
N LEU A 95 -6.21 14.50 -5.53
CA LEU A 95 -5.57 13.22 -5.23
C LEU A 95 -6.42 12.34 -4.30
N ARG A 96 -7.12 12.94 -3.33
CA ARG A 96 -8.02 12.19 -2.42
C ARG A 96 -9.24 11.64 -3.16
N VAL A 97 -9.82 12.42 -4.07
CA VAL A 97 -10.94 11.98 -4.92
C VAL A 97 -10.50 10.83 -5.82
N GLU A 98 -9.43 11.01 -6.59
CA GLU A 98 -8.89 9.99 -7.49
C GLU A 98 -8.54 8.69 -6.73
N ARG A 99 -7.94 8.83 -5.55
CA ARG A 99 -7.62 7.68 -4.69
C ARG A 99 -8.88 6.94 -4.24
N LEU A 100 -9.93 7.65 -3.85
CA LEU A 100 -11.18 7.04 -3.41
C LEU A 100 -11.87 6.30 -4.56
N GLU A 101 -11.95 6.92 -5.73
CA GLU A 101 -12.49 6.30 -6.95
C GLU A 101 -11.72 5.03 -7.31
N ALA A 102 -10.39 5.10 -7.32
CA ALA A 102 -9.55 3.94 -7.62
C ALA A 102 -9.72 2.81 -6.58
N LEU A 103 -9.85 3.14 -5.30
CA LEU A 103 -10.15 2.16 -4.25
C LEU A 103 -11.52 1.51 -4.45
N MET A 104 -12.55 2.27 -4.83
CA MET A 104 -13.88 1.74 -5.09
C MET A 104 -13.88 0.78 -6.30
N GLU A 105 -13.20 1.16 -7.38
CA GLU A 105 -13.06 0.30 -8.55
C GLU A 105 -12.29 -0.97 -8.25
N LEU A 106 -11.18 -0.87 -7.51
CA LEU A 106 -10.37 -2.02 -7.13
C LEU A 106 -11.13 -2.96 -6.17
N ALA A 107 -11.90 -2.40 -5.22
CA ALA A 107 -12.77 -3.15 -4.33
C ALA A 107 -13.82 -3.94 -5.13
N ARG A 108 -14.41 -3.33 -6.16
CA ARG A 108 -15.35 -4.00 -7.06
C ARG A 108 -14.69 -5.13 -7.84
N LEU A 109 -13.49 -4.92 -8.40
CA LEU A 109 -12.74 -5.94 -9.15
C LEU A 109 -12.37 -7.13 -8.28
N ARG A 110 -11.94 -6.87 -7.04
CA ARG A 110 -11.53 -7.90 -6.07
C ARG A 110 -12.68 -8.50 -5.28
N ASN A 111 -13.91 -8.04 -5.52
CA ASN A 111 -15.11 -8.39 -4.76
C ASN A 111 -14.85 -8.32 -3.24
N MET A 112 -14.29 -7.20 -2.80
CA MET A 112 -13.85 -6.96 -1.43
C MET A 112 -14.50 -5.70 -0.89
N ASP A 113 -14.73 -5.66 0.43
CA ASP A 113 -15.18 -4.45 1.11
C ASP A 113 -14.13 -3.33 1.03
N LEU A 114 -14.60 -2.10 0.80
CA LEU A 114 -13.77 -0.91 0.62
C LEU A 114 -12.90 -0.62 1.85
N LEU A 115 -13.45 -0.76 3.06
CA LEU A 115 -12.72 -0.49 4.29
C LEU A 115 -11.61 -1.52 4.51
N THR A 116 -11.90 -2.77 4.19
CA THR A 116 -10.92 -3.88 4.25
C THR A 116 -9.77 -3.63 3.28
N LEU A 117 -10.08 -3.25 2.04
CA LEU A 117 -9.08 -2.92 1.02
C LEU A 117 -8.25 -1.69 1.43
N ASN A 118 -8.89 -0.62 1.91
CA ASN A 118 -8.18 0.59 2.32
C ASN A 118 -7.19 0.32 3.47
N ARG A 119 -7.53 -0.56 4.42
CA ARG A 119 -6.60 -0.97 5.49
C ARG A 119 -5.34 -1.64 4.94
N GLN A 120 -5.45 -2.47 3.90
CA GLN A 120 -4.28 -3.10 3.27
C GLN A 120 -3.29 -2.05 2.74
N PHE A 121 -3.79 -1.03 2.02
CA PHE A 121 -2.95 0.04 1.47
C PHE A 121 -2.39 1.00 2.52
N VAL A 122 -3.10 1.22 3.64
CA VAL A 122 -2.58 2.01 4.76
C VAL A 122 -1.41 1.29 5.43
N SER A 123 -1.53 -0.01 5.67
CA SER A 123 -0.46 -0.83 6.27
C SER A 123 0.76 -0.96 5.36
N GLU A 124 0.58 -1.12 4.05
CA GLU A 124 1.68 -1.15 3.09
C GLU A 124 2.45 0.16 3.03
N SER A 125 1.75 1.31 3.05
CA SER A 125 2.40 2.62 3.06
C SER A 125 3.33 2.81 4.26
N GLN A 126 3.03 2.18 5.41
CA GLN A 126 3.88 2.25 6.61
C GLN A 126 5.09 1.32 6.53
N LEU A 127 4.99 0.19 5.83
CA LEU A 127 6.11 -0.75 5.66
C LEU A 127 7.21 -0.17 4.75
N PHE A 128 6.86 0.66 3.76
CA PHE A 128 7.84 1.32 2.89
C PHE A 128 8.58 2.51 3.55
N HIS A 129 8.19 2.93 4.76
CA HIS A 129 8.89 3.98 5.53
C HIS A 129 9.90 3.44 6.57
N ALA A 130 10.10 2.12 6.65
CA ALA A 130 10.97 1.47 7.65
C ALA A 130 12.38 1.11 7.13
N VAL A 131 12.85 1.74 6.05
CA VAL A 131 14.19 1.50 5.46
C VAL A 131 15.03 2.78 5.46
#